data_AF-A0A3B3UAF3-F1
#
_entry.id   AF-A0A3B3UAF3-F1
#
_cell.length_a   1.000
_cell.length_b   1.000
_cell.length_c   1.000
_cell.angle_alpha   90.00
_cell.angle_beta   90.00
_cell.angle_gamma   90.00
#
_symmetry.space_group_name_H-M   'P 1'
#
loop_
_entity.id
_entity.type
_entity.pdbx_description
1 polymer ?
#
loop_
_entity_poly.entity_id
_entity_poly.type
_entity_poly.pdbx_seq_one_letter_code
_entity_poly.pdbx_strand_id
1 'polypeptide(L)'
;RDWDNGSTASSITSMAEYTGPKLFKEPSAKSNKPIIHNAISHCCLAGKVNEPQKNQILEELEKCESNHLMILFRDGGCQFRALYTYFPDTEEIHKLTGTGPKSISKKMIDKLYKYSSDRKQFTVIPAKTVSVSVDALTIHNHLWQAKRSAVPKKTGK
;
A
#
# COMPACT_ATOMS: atom_id res chain seq x y z
N ARG A 1 63.13 9.38 -4.58
CA ARG A 1 62.57 9.78 -5.88
C ARG A 1 61.12 9.33 -5.97
N ASP A 2 60.07 10.06 -5.62
CA ASP A 2 59.89 11.25 -4.78
C ASP A 2 58.44 11.17 -4.29
N TRP A 3 58.28 11.25 -2.98
CA TRP A 3 57.01 11.38 -2.30
C TRP A 3 56.74 12.89 -2.23
N ASP A 4 55.77 13.40 -2.98
CA ASP A 4 55.39 14.81 -2.88
C ASP A 4 53.95 14.96 -2.38
N ASN A 5 53.88 15.60 -1.22
CA ASN A 5 52.73 15.93 -0.43
C ASN A 5 52.60 17.45 -0.50
N GLY A 6 51.46 17.97 -0.93
CA GLY A 6 51.09 19.34 -0.60
C GLY A 6 50.24 20.04 -1.65
N SER A 7 48.94 20.11 -1.42
CA SER A 7 48.15 21.29 -1.77
C SER A 7 47.00 21.42 -0.78
N THR A 8 47.29 22.11 0.33
CA THR A 8 46.33 22.82 1.18
C THR A 8 45.82 24.06 0.47
N ALA A 9 44.49 24.21 0.42
CA ALA A 9 43.70 25.45 0.58
C ALA A 9 42.43 25.34 -0.28
N SER A 10 41.28 25.03 0.31
CA SER A 10 40.32 26.00 0.87
C SER A 10 39.29 26.45 -0.16
N SER A 11 38.05 25.95 -0.05
CA SER A 11 36.84 26.79 -0.06
C SER A 11 35.59 25.93 0.11
N ILE A 12 34.86 26.26 1.17
CA ILE A 12 33.50 25.84 1.49
C ILE A 12 32.56 26.32 0.37
N THR A 13 31.48 25.57 0.15
CA THR A 13 30.29 25.90 -0.68
C THR A 13 30.28 25.28 -2.08
N SER A 14 29.77 24.06 -2.13
CA SER A 14 28.59 23.79 -2.96
C SER A 14 28.01 22.44 -2.54
N MET A 15 26.99 22.52 -1.69
CA MET A 15 26.02 21.45 -1.49
C MET A 15 25.26 21.29 -2.80
N ALA A 16 25.92 20.74 -3.83
CA ALA A 16 25.25 20.26 -5.02
C ALA A 16 24.43 19.05 -4.57
N GLU A 17 23.14 19.27 -4.34
CA GLU A 17 22.15 18.21 -4.25
C GLU A 17 22.40 17.24 -5.39
N TYR A 18 22.98 16.08 -5.04
CA TYR A 18 23.09 14.95 -5.92
C TYR A 18 21.66 14.49 -6.22
N THR A 19 21.04 15.12 -7.22
CA THR A 19 19.87 14.64 -7.94
C THR A 19 20.34 13.56 -8.89
N GLY A 20 20.93 12.49 -8.31
CA GLY A 20 21.29 11.29 -9.05
C GLY A 20 20.09 10.83 -9.86
N PRO A 21 20.29 10.27 -11.06
CA PRO A 21 19.21 9.88 -11.94
C PRO A 21 18.27 8.97 -11.13
N LYS A 22 17.04 9.44 -10.90
CA LYS A 22 15.97 8.60 -10.37
C LYS A 22 15.97 7.37 -11.25
N LEU A 23 16.29 6.20 -10.68
CA LEU A 23 16.13 4.93 -11.35
C LEU A 23 14.64 4.83 -11.68
N PHE A 24 14.25 5.36 -12.84
CA PHE A 24 12.94 5.18 -13.42
C PHE A 24 12.90 3.70 -13.81
N LYS A 25 12.59 2.85 -12.84
CA LYS A 25 12.04 1.55 -13.15
C LYS A 25 10.68 1.87 -13.73
N GLU A 26 10.58 1.72 -15.04
CA GLU A 26 9.35 1.90 -15.81
C GLU A 26 8.19 1.31 -14.99
N PRO A 27 7.12 2.09 -14.71
CA PRO A 27 5.98 1.58 -13.97
C PRO A 27 5.54 0.31 -14.67
N SER A 28 5.62 -0.83 -13.97
CA SER A 28 5.38 -2.11 -14.61
C SER A 28 3.95 -2.08 -15.15
N ALA A 29 3.81 -2.04 -16.48
CA ALA A 29 2.52 -2.10 -17.18
C ALA A 29 1.75 -3.42 -16.93
N LYS A 30 2.30 -4.29 -16.09
CA LYS A 30 1.75 -5.59 -15.75
C LYS A 30 0.80 -5.44 -14.56
N SER A 31 -0.49 -5.69 -14.81
CA SER A 31 -1.51 -5.73 -13.76
C SER A 31 -1.18 -6.79 -12.69
N ASN A 32 -1.49 -6.50 -11.43
CA ASN A 32 -1.41 -7.46 -10.32
C ASN A 32 -2.74 -8.19 -10.05
N LYS A 33 -3.78 -7.97 -10.86
CA LYS A 33 -5.10 -8.61 -10.76
C LYS A 33 -5.05 -10.14 -10.57
N PRO A 34 -4.28 -10.94 -11.35
CA PRO A 34 -4.19 -12.39 -11.12
C PRO A 34 -3.53 -12.76 -9.79
N ILE A 35 -2.61 -11.92 -9.29
CA ILE A 35 -1.96 -12.12 -7.98
C ILE A 35 -2.98 -11.92 -6.87
N ILE A 36 -3.77 -10.84 -6.94
CA ILE A 36 -4.83 -10.52 -5.98
C ILE A 36 -5.94 -11.57 -6.00
N HIS A 37 -6.36 -12.04 -7.18
CA HIS A 37 -7.33 -13.13 -7.34
C HIS A 37 -6.88 -14.38 -6.57
N ASN A 38 -5.62 -14.78 -6.74
CA ASN A 38 -5.05 -15.95 -6.06
C ASN A 38 -4.96 -15.75 -4.56
N ALA A 39 -4.54 -14.57 -4.11
CA ALA A 39 -4.44 -14.24 -2.70
C ALA A 39 -5.82 -14.26 -2.00
N ILE A 40 -6.86 -13.75 -2.64
CA ILE A 40 -8.23 -13.78 -2.11
C ILE A 40 -8.73 -15.23 -2.02
N SER A 41 -8.53 -16.00 -3.09
CA SER A 41 -9.05 -17.37 -3.20
C SER A 41 -8.39 -18.36 -2.25
N HIS A 42 -7.09 -18.21 -2.00
CA HIS A 42 -6.30 -19.22 -1.30
C HIS A 42 -5.76 -18.78 0.06
N CYS A 43 -5.70 -17.48 0.35
CA CYS A 43 -5.16 -16.97 1.62
C CYS A 43 -6.20 -16.19 2.43
N CYS A 44 -6.89 -15.23 1.82
CA CYS A 44 -7.68 -14.25 2.57
C CYS A 44 -9.10 -14.73 2.91
N LEU A 45 -9.77 -15.37 1.94
CA LEU A 45 -11.16 -15.83 2.06
C LEU A 45 -11.28 -17.32 1.72
N ALA A 46 -10.26 -18.09 2.11
CA ALA A 46 -10.28 -19.53 1.97
C ALA A 46 -11.32 -20.17 2.90
N GLY A 47 -11.79 -21.35 2.52
CA GLY A 47 -12.73 -22.15 3.29
C GLY A 47 -14.21 -21.88 2.96
N LYS A 48 -15.05 -22.86 3.29
CA LYS A 48 -16.48 -22.89 2.94
C LYS A 48 -17.29 -21.75 3.55
N VAL A 49 -16.92 -21.30 4.75
CA VAL A 49 -17.63 -20.22 5.46
C VAL A 49 -17.53 -18.89 4.70
N ASN A 50 -16.41 -18.64 4.02
CA ASN A 50 -16.16 -17.39 3.31
C ASN A 50 -16.50 -17.44 1.82
N GLU A 51 -16.96 -18.59 1.31
CA GLU A 51 -17.28 -18.81 -0.10
C GLU A 51 -18.24 -17.76 -0.71
N PRO A 52 -19.36 -17.38 -0.09
CA PRO A 52 -20.24 -16.37 -0.68
C PRO A 52 -19.56 -15.00 -0.79
N GLN A 53 -18.82 -14.60 0.25
CA GLN A 53 -18.09 -13.33 0.25
C GLN A 53 -16.95 -13.34 -0.77
N LYS A 54 -16.22 -14.47 -0.89
CA LYS A 54 -15.17 -14.67 -1.88
C LYS A 54 -15.72 -14.47 -3.29
N ASN A 55 -16.82 -15.13 -3.64
CA ASN A 55 -17.39 -15.05 -4.99
C ASN A 55 -17.84 -13.62 -5.34
N GLN A 56 -18.48 -12.93 -4.39
CA GLN A 56 -18.85 -11.51 -4.58
C GLN A 56 -17.64 -10.61 -4.85
N ILE A 57 -16.55 -10.79 -4.10
CA ILE A 57 -15.34 -9.98 -4.29
C ILE A 57 -14.63 -10.34 -5.59
N LEU A 58 -14.60 -11.61 -5.98
CA LEU A 58 -14.01 -12.05 -7.25
C LEU A 58 -14.79 -11.50 -8.44
N GLU A 59 -16.12 -11.45 -8.37
CA GLU A 59 -16.95 -10.85 -9.42
C GLU A 59 -16.69 -9.34 -9.56
N GLU A 60 -16.62 -8.60 -8.44
CA GLU A 60 -16.28 -7.17 -8.45
C GLU A 60 -14.84 -6.91 -8.93
N LEU A 61 -13.91 -7.82 -8.59
CA LEU A 61 -12.55 -7.79 -9.09
C LEU A 61 -12.52 -7.95 -10.62
N GLU A 62 -13.32 -8.86 -11.18
CA GLU A 62 -13.43 -9.07 -12.64
C GLU A 62 -13.97 -7.84 -13.37
N LYS A 63 -15.02 -7.19 -12.83
CA LYS A 63 -15.61 -5.95 -13.37
C LYS A 63 -14.66 -4.74 -13.29
N CYS A 64 -13.67 -4.78 -12.41
CA CYS A 64 -12.73 -3.67 -12.24
C CYS A 64 -11.69 -3.62 -13.37
N GLU A 65 -11.59 -2.47 -14.04
CA GLU A 65 -10.60 -2.19 -15.10
C GLU A 65 -9.25 -1.67 -14.56
N SER A 66 -9.10 -1.53 -13.23
CA SER A 66 -7.85 -1.04 -12.64
C SER A 66 -6.72 -2.07 -12.73
N ASN A 67 -5.54 -1.61 -13.12
CA ASN A 67 -4.36 -2.47 -13.24
C ASN A 67 -3.76 -2.88 -11.89
N HIS A 68 -3.82 -1.98 -10.89
CA HIS A 68 -3.24 -2.21 -9.57
C HIS A 68 -4.31 -2.20 -8.50
N LEU A 69 -4.33 -3.26 -7.71
CA LEU A 69 -5.28 -3.50 -6.64
C LEU A 69 -4.53 -3.81 -5.35
N MET A 70 -5.13 -3.45 -4.22
CA MET A 70 -4.55 -3.62 -2.90
C MET A 70 -5.58 -4.15 -1.92
N ILE A 71 -5.19 -5.12 -1.11
CA ILE A 71 -6.04 -5.64 -0.03
C ILE A 71 -5.80 -4.84 1.25
N LEU A 72 -6.87 -4.39 1.91
CA LEU A 72 -6.81 -3.84 3.26
C LEU A 72 -6.99 -4.98 4.27
N PHE A 73 -5.99 -5.13 5.15
CA PHE A 73 -6.07 -6.00 6.32
C PHE A 73 -6.43 -5.22 7.58
N ARG A 74 -7.07 -5.93 8.53
CA ARG A 74 -7.35 -5.37 9.87
C ARG A 74 -6.08 -5.11 10.66
N ASP A 75 -5.17 -6.08 10.64
CA ASP A 75 -3.95 -6.16 11.43
C ASP A 75 -2.94 -7.10 10.75
N GLY A 76 -1.84 -7.42 11.45
CA GLY A 76 -0.83 -8.37 10.97
C GLY A 76 -1.30 -9.81 10.80
N GLY A 77 -2.52 -10.15 11.25
CA GLY A 77 -3.14 -11.45 11.04
C GLY A 77 -3.70 -11.66 9.64
N CYS A 78 -3.49 -10.72 8.71
CA CYS A 78 -3.96 -10.78 7.32
C CYS A 78 -5.48 -10.99 7.20
N GLN A 79 -6.25 -10.48 8.17
CA GLN A 79 -7.70 -10.55 8.13
C GLN A 79 -8.25 -9.57 7.10
N PHE A 80 -8.85 -10.10 6.03
CA PHE A 80 -9.44 -9.31 4.95
C PHE A 80 -10.49 -8.32 5.48
N ARG A 81 -10.44 -7.08 5.01
CA ARG A 81 -11.46 -6.05 5.32
C ARG A 81 -12.07 -5.43 4.08
N ALA A 82 -11.24 -5.07 3.11
CA ALA A 82 -11.69 -4.40 1.91
C ALA A 82 -10.67 -4.55 0.78
N LEU A 83 -11.14 -4.34 -0.44
CA LEU A 83 -10.34 -4.28 -1.66
C LEU A 83 -10.31 -2.83 -2.15
N TYR A 84 -9.13 -2.36 -2.53
CA TYR A 84 -8.90 -1.00 -3.03
C TYR A 84 -8.23 -1.05 -4.40
N THR A 85 -8.47 -0.02 -5.20
CA THR A 85 -7.74 0.27 -6.43
C THR A 85 -6.64 1.28 -6.13
N TYR A 86 -5.49 1.10 -6.76
CA TYR A 86 -4.35 2.00 -6.66
C TYR A 86 -4.04 2.61 -8.02
N PHE A 87 -3.96 3.94 -8.05
CA PHE A 87 -3.60 4.70 -9.24
C PHE A 87 -2.15 5.20 -9.07
N PRO A 88 -1.16 4.59 -9.75
CA PRO A 88 0.24 4.95 -9.56
C PRO A 88 0.55 6.38 -10.01
N ASP A 89 -0.21 6.93 -10.95
CA ASP A 89 0.01 8.28 -11.50
C ASP A 89 -0.38 9.39 -10.52
N THR A 90 -1.49 9.19 -9.80
CA THR A 90 -2.01 10.16 -8.80
C THR A 90 -1.65 9.77 -7.37
N GLU A 91 -1.07 8.57 -7.18
CA GLU A 91 -0.80 7.94 -5.89
C GLU A 91 -2.06 7.81 -5.00
N GLU A 92 -3.23 7.72 -5.62
CA GLU A 92 -4.51 7.61 -4.93
C GLU A 92 -4.93 6.16 -4.70
N ILE A 93 -5.51 5.90 -3.52
CA ILE A 93 -6.04 4.59 -3.13
C ILE A 93 -7.53 4.75 -2.84
N HIS A 94 -8.38 4.13 -3.67
CA HIS A 94 -9.84 4.23 -3.58
C HIS A 94 -10.48 2.89 -3.27
N LYS A 95 -11.49 2.90 -2.40
CA LYS A 95 -12.17 1.67 -1.99
C LYS A 95 -13.01 1.14 -3.15
N LEU A 96 -12.80 -0.12 -3.50
CA LEU A 96 -13.64 -0.86 -4.44
C LEU A 96 -14.79 -1.55 -3.70
N THR A 97 -14.48 -2.40 -2.72
CA THR A 97 -15.49 -3.15 -1.95
C THR A 97 -15.03 -3.44 -0.52
N GLY A 98 -15.97 -3.78 0.36
CA GLY A 98 -15.73 -4.15 1.76
C GLY A 98 -15.80 -3.00 2.79
N THR A 99 -15.26 -3.26 3.98
CA THR A 99 -15.35 -2.35 5.14
C THR A 99 -14.06 -1.58 5.36
N GLY A 100 -14.14 -0.25 5.28
CA GLY A 100 -13.02 0.65 5.47
C GLY A 100 -13.33 2.07 4.99
N PRO A 101 -12.39 3.02 5.17
CA PRO A 101 -12.52 4.40 4.69
C PRO A 101 -12.72 4.45 3.16
N LYS A 102 -13.27 5.55 2.64
CA LYS A 102 -13.51 5.70 1.20
C LYS A 102 -12.20 5.76 0.39
N SER A 103 -11.21 6.46 0.94
CA SER A 103 -9.87 6.57 0.39
C SER A 103 -8.83 6.45 1.51
N ILE A 104 -7.64 5.98 1.16
CA ILE A 104 -6.52 5.80 2.10
C ILE A 104 -5.41 6.75 1.69
N SER A 105 -4.98 7.60 2.63
CA SER A 105 -3.82 8.46 2.42
C SER A 105 -2.56 7.81 2.97
N LYS A 106 -1.39 8.25 2.48
CA LYS A 106 -0.07 7.74 2.92
C LYS A 106 0.13 7.79 4.44
N LYS A 107 -0.47 8.77 5.12
CA LYS A 107 -0.38 8.94 6.59
C LYS A 107 -1.23 7.94 7.38
N MET A 108 -2.17 7.27 6.73
CA MET A 108 -3.03 6.27 7.37
C MET A 108 -2.38 4.89 7.42
N ILE A 109 -1.40 4.63 6.56
CA ILE A 109 -0.79 3.33 6.33
C ILE A 109 0.19 2.99 7.46
N ASP A 110 0.06 1.79 8.02
CA ASP A 110 0.93 1.25 9.06
C ASP A 110 2.01 0.33 8.48
N LYS A 111 1.60 -0.73 7.77
CA LYS A 111 2.49 -1.71 7.14
C LYS A 111 2.05 -2.02 5.71
N LEU A 112 3.03 -2.29 4.86
CA LEU A 112 2.86 -2.71 3.47
C LEU A 112 3.25 -4.18 3.33
N TYR A 113 2.55 -4.90 2.47
CA TYR A 113 2.73 -6.32 2.26
C TYR A 113 2.80 -6.64 0.77
N LYS A 114 3.59 -7.67 0.45
CA LYS A 114 3.65 -8.30 -0.85
C LYS A 114 3.19 -9.75 -0.74
N TYR A 115 2.39 -10.20 -1.69
CA TYR A 115 1.95 -11.58 -1.77
C TYR A 115 3.00 -12.42 -2.51
N SER A 116 3.38 -13.56 -1.92
CA SER A 116 4.17 -14.59 -2.59
C SER A 116 3.23 -15.71 -3.00
N SER A 117 2.99 -15.87 -4.30
CA SER A 117 2.17 -16.97 -4.84
C SER A 117 2.76 -18.34 -4.51
N ASP A 118 4.09 -18.47 -4.53
CA ASP A 118 4.79 -19.72 -4.27
C ASP A 118 4.55 -20.22 -2.84
N ARG A 119 4.63 -19.29 -1.88
CA ARG A 119 4.45 -19.59 -0.45
C ARG A 119 3.01 -19.39 0.03
N LYS A 120 2.14 -18.85 -0.82
CA LYS A 120 0.76 -18.45 -0.52
C LYS A 120 0.65 -17.60 0.75
N GLN A 121 1.61 -16.69 0.95
CA GLN A 121 1.71 -15.87 2.16
C GLN A 121 2.00 -14.42 1.82
N PHE A 122 1.60 -13.53 2.72
CA PHE A 122 2.00 -12.13 2.70
C PHE A 122 3.30 -11.94 3.47
N THR A 123 4.17 -11.10 2.92
CA THR A 123 5.45 -10.72 3.53
C THR A 123 5.48 -9.21 3.69
N VAL A 124 5.97 -8.74 4.84
CA VAL A 124 6.07 -7.29 5.11
C VAL A 124 7.18 -6.72 4.23
N ILE A 125 6.88 -5.60 3.56
CA ILE A 125 7.88 -4.84 2.82
C ILE A 125 8.43 -3.78 3.80
N PRO A 126 9.76 -3.66 3.97
CA PRO A 126 10.35 -2.67 4.89
C PRO A 126 10.23 -1.22 4.39
N ALA A 127 9.61 -1.00 3.24
CA ALA A 127 9.38 0.31 2.65
C ALA A 127 8.16 1.00 3.29
N LYS A 128 8.16 2.34 3.28
CA LYS A 128 7.01 3.17 3.67
C LYS A 128 6.28 3.78 2.48
N THR A 129 6.88 3.70 1.29
CA THR A 129 6.33 4.25 0.06
C THR A 129 5.47 3.19 -0.62
N VAL A 130 4.23 3.55 -0.94
CA VAL A 130 3.35 2.70 -1.75
C VAL A 130 3.88 2.66 -3.17
N SER A 131 3.96 1.46 -3.74
CA SER A 131 4.42 1.24 -5.10
C SER A 131 3.65 0.09 -5.74
N VAL A 132 3.80 -0.08 -7.05
CA VAL A 132 3.14 -1.16 -7.82
C VAL A 132 3.52 -2.58 -7.37
N SER A 133 4.53 -2.73 -6.52
CA SER A 133 4.92 -4.03 -5.95
C SER A 133 4.19 -4.40 -4.64
N VAL A 134 3.36 -3.50 -4.12
CA VAL A 134 2.58 -3.72 -2.90
C VAL A 134 1.23 -4.34 -3.29
N ASP A 135 0.90 -5.47 -2.65
CA ASP A 135 -0.37 -6.19 -2.89
C ASP A 135 -1.37 -6.02 -1.75
N ALA A 136 -0.90 -5.68 -0.56
CA ALA A 136 -1.76 -5.44 0.59
C ALA A 136 -1.18 -4.43 1.57
N LEU A 137 -2.04 -3.87 2.41
CA LEU A 137 -1.66 -2.89 3.41
C LEU A 137 -2.50 -3.03 4.69
N THR A 138 -2.01 -2.43 5.76
CA THR A 138 -2.76 -2.18 7.00
C THR A 138 -2.78 -0.69 7.26
N ILE A 139 -3.83 -0.22 7.94
CA ILE A 139 -3.92 1.16 8.41
C ILE A 139 -3.79 1.22 9.93
N HIS A 140 -3.40 2.39 10.46
CA HIS A 140 -3.21 2.56 11.90
C HIS A 140 -4.47 2.20 12.70
N ASN A 141 -4.26 1.53 13.84
CA ASN A 141 -5.33 1.00 14.68
C ASN A 141 -6.35 2.04 15.16
N HIS A 142 -5.92 3.29 15.37
CA HIS A 142 -6.79 4.37 15.82
C HIS A 142 -7.85 4.76 14.77
N LEU A 143 -7.65 4.48 13.48
CA LEU A 143 -8.61 4.78 12.41
C LEU A 143 -9.81 3.83 12.41
N TRP A 144 -9.69 2.69 13.09
CA TRP A 144 -10.77 1.73 13.27
C TRP A 144 -11.63 2.03 14.50
N GLN A 145 -11.09 2.79 15.45
CA GLN A 145 -11.87 3.34 16.54
C GLN A 145 -12.66 4.49 15.93
N ALA A 146 -13.95 4.27 15.66
CA ALA A 146 -14.82 5.32 15.17
C ALA A 146 -14.58 6.58 16.00
N LYS A 147 -14.17 7.69 15.36
CA LYS A 147 -14.31 8.98 16.01
C LYS A 147 -15.79 9.09 16.33
N ARG A 148 -16.15 8.93 17.60
CA ARG A 148 -17.40 9.51 18.08
C ARG A 148 -17.23 10.99 17.75
N SER A 149 -17.89 11.44 16.70
CA SER A 149 -18.02 12.85 16.39
C SER A 149 -18.60 13.46 17.66
N ALA A 150 -17.76 14.08 18.48
CA ALA A 150 -18.22 14.85 19.61
C ALA A 150 -19.07 15.96 18.97
N VAL A 151 -20.38 15.85 19.10
CA VAL A 151 -21.33 16.86 18.67
C VAL A 151 -20.83 18.18 19.28
N PRO A 152 -20.63 19.25 18.48
CA PRO A 152 -20.25 20.53 19.05
C PRO A 152 -21.36 20.93 20.02
N LYS A 153 -21.04 20.98 21.32
CA LYS A 153 -21.95 21.50 22.33
C LYS A 153 -22.23 22.95 21.93
N LYS A 154 -23.44 23.23 21.46
CA LYS A 154 -23.95 24.59 21.34
C LYS A 154 -23.83 25.22 22.74
N THR A 155 -22.87 26.11 22.91
CA THR A 155 -22.83 27.04 24.05
C THR A 155 -23.93 28.05 23.83
N GLY A 156 -25.10 27.75 24.39
CA GLY A 156 -26.14 28.74 24.59
C GLY A 156 -25.83 29.51 25.87
N LYS A 157 -25.43 30.78 25.70
CA LYS A 157 -25.89 31.95 26.47
C LYS A 157 -25.19 33.19 25.92
#